data_AF-A0A1F3LUM3-F1
#
_entry.id   AF-A0A1F3LUM3-F1
#
_cell.length_a   1.000
_cell.length_b   1.000
_cell.length_c   1.000
_cell.angle_alpha   90.00
_cell.angle_beta   90.00
_cell.angle_gamma   90.00
#
_symmetry.space_group_name_H-M   'P 1'
#
loop_
_entity.id
_entity.type
_entity.pdbx_description
1 polymer ?
#
loop_
_entity_poly.entity_id
_entity_poly.type
_entity_poly.pdbx_seq_one_letter_code
_entity_poly.pdbx_strand_id
1 'polypeptide(L)'
;MKTKSFIKSLFALAIIASLALSGCGVTVRQHPRHVRHVVYVPDYRRDYEVRFNNNDRRISELRESQHRDKVVVIEVRNSNAKRRLNEFKGESKQEWDAFKHEMDQDVKAVEKSLKKISKNHKKR
;
A
#
# COMPACT_ATOMS: atom_id res chain seq x y z
N MET A 1 32.34 -57.28 40.14
CA MET A 1 32.38 -56.59 38.83
C MET A 1 31.09 -55.80 38.60
N LYS A 2 31.00 -54.54 39.08
CA LYS A 2 29.82 -53.65 38.87
C LYS A 2 30.21 -52.18 38.58
N THR A 3 31.47 -51.90 38.33
CA THR A 3 31.98 -50.52 38.14
C THR A 3 31.94 -50.05 36.68
N LYS A 4 31.92 -50.97 35.71
CA LYS A 4 31.91 -50.62 34.27
C LYS A 4 30.57 -50.07 33.76
N SER A 5 29.46 -50.37 34.44
CA SER A 5 28.13 -49.91 34.03
C SER A 5 27.83 -48.47 34.50
N PHE A 6 28.36 -48.08 35.65
CA PHE A 6 28.16 -46.74 36.22
C PHE A 6 28.85 -45.65 35.38
N ILE A 7 30.04 -45.96 34.86
CA ILE A 7 30.83 -45.02 34.04
C ILE A 7 30.11 -44.69 32.73
N LYS A 8 29.44 -45.68 32.09
CA LYS A 8 28.68 -45.43 30.84
C LYS A 8 27.46 -44.53 31.07
N SER A 9 26.78 -44.67 32.22
CA SER A 9 25.65 -43.81 32.59
C SER A 9 26.07 -42.36 32.87
N LEU A 10 27.26 -42.17 33.45
CA LEU A 10 27.84 -40.84 33.70
C LEU A 10 28.21 -40.12 32.40
N PHE A 11 28.77 -40.84 31.42
CA PHE A 11 29.05 -40.27 30.09
C PHE A 11 27.77 -39.89 29.33
N ALA A 12 26.70 -40.68 29.43
CA ALA A 12 25.43 -40.36 28.79
C ALA A 12 24.77 -39.10 29.38
N LEU A 13 24.82 -38.93 30.70
CA LEU A 13 24.31 -37.72 31.38
C LEU A 13 25.13 -36.46 31.03
N ALA A 14 26.45 -36.59 30.86
CA ALA A 14 27.30 -35.47 30.45
C ALA A 14 27.00 -34.97 29.02
N ILE A 15 26.63 -35.87 28.10
CA ILE A 15 26.25 -35.50 26.73
C ILE A 15 24.89 -34.77 26.72
N ILE A 16 23.91 -35.22 27.50
CA ILE A 16 22.59 -34.57 27.58
C ILE A 16 22.69 -33.19 28.24
N ALA A 17 23.56 -33.01 29.24
CA ALA A 17 23.80 -31.70 29.85
C ALA A 17 24.44 -30.69 28.88
N SER A 18 25.25 -31.16 27.92
CA SER A 18 25.88 -30.29 26.90
C SER A 18 24.89 -29.77 25.84
N LEU A 19 23.74 -30.43 25.66
CA LEU A 19 22.67 -29.97 24.76
C LEU A 19 21.76 -28.90 25.42
N ALA A 20 21.74 -28.82 26.75
CA ALA A 20 20.97 -27.78 27.47
C ALA A 20 21.76 -26.47 27.66
N LEU A 21 23.10 -26.51 27.57
CA LEU A 21 23.98 -25.34 27.66
C LEU A 21 24.44 -24.78 26.30
N SER A 22 24.08 -25.44 25.20
CA SER A 22 24.10 -24.86 23.85
C SER A 22 22.85 -24.01 23.57
N GLY A 23 22.10 -23.65 24.63
CA GLY A 23 21.29 -22.45 24.70
C GLY A 23 22.15 -21.18 24.68
N CYS A 24 22.95 -20.99 23.63
CA CYS A 24 23.29 -19.67 23.16
C CYS A 24 21.97 -19.04 22.70
N GLY A 25 21.30 -18.38 23.64
CA GLY A 25 20.28 -17.39 23.38
C GLY A 25 20.91 -16.21 22.64
N VAL A 26 21.36 -16.42 21.41
CA VAL A 26 21.34 -15.38 20.41
C VAL A 26 19.91 -15.40 19.90
N THR A 27 19.03 -14.74 20.65
CA THR A 27 17.90 -14.09 20.02
C THR A 27 18.51 -13.09 19.04
N VAL A 28 18.87 -13.56 17.85
CA VAL A 28 18.79 -12.68 16.70
C VAL A 28 17.30 -12.36 16.68
N ARG A 29 16.95 -11.22 17.27
CA ARG A 29 15.84 -10.41 16.82
C ARG A 29 15.92 -10.56 15.31
N GLN A 30 15.03 -11.36 14.75
CA GLN A 30 14.50 -11.02 13.46
C GLN A 30 13.87 -9.65 13.71
N HIS A 31 14.69 -8.60 13.68
CA HIS A 31 14.27 -7.42 12.97
C HIS A 31 13.70 -8.02 11.71
N PRO A 32 12.39 -7.88 11.44
CA PRO A 32 11.93 -8.16 10.11
C PRO A 32 12.94 -7.44 9.25
N ARG A 33 13.71 -8.18 8.46
CA ARG A 33 14.30 -7.59 7.29
C ARG A 33 13.02 -7.18 6.57
N HIS A 34 12.61 -5.94 6.82
CA HIS A 34 12.28 -5.04 5.76
C HIS A 34 13.41 -5.28 4.77
N VAL A 35 13.22 -6.29 3.92
CA VAL A 35 13.44 -6.12 2.51
C VAL A 35 12.67 -4.85 2.25
N ARG A 36 13.35 -3.72 2.44
CA ARG A 36 13.08 -2.54 1.67
C ARG A 36 13.37 -3.06 0.27
N HIS A 37 12.39 -3.74 -0.33
CA HIS A 37 11.98 -3.32 -1.63
C HIS A 37 11.77 -1.83 -1.41
N VAL A 38 12.82 -1.05 -1.66
CA VAL A 38 12.68 0.28 -2.18
C VAL A 38 12.00 0.00 -3.50
N VAL A 39 10.70 -0.30 -3.43
CA VAL A 39 9.79 -0.14 -4.54
C VAL A 39 10.09 1.29 -4.88
N TYR A 40 10.77 1.49 -6.00
CA TYR A 40 10.86 2.78 -6.61
C TYR A 40 9.42 3.12 -6.93
N VAL A 41 8.66 3.57 -5.93
CA VAL A 41 7.35 4.19 -6.05
C VAL A 41 7.76 5.55 -6.56
N PRO A 42 7.78 5.74 -7.89
CA PRO A 42 8.26 6.99 -8.38
C PRO A 42 7.28 8.07 -7.86
N ASP A 43 7.76 9.29 -7.73
CA ASP A 43 7.04 10.46 -7.20
C ASP A 43 5.67 10.72 -7.89
N TYR A 44 5.36 10.01 -8.97
CA TYR A 44 4.12 10.10 -9.75
C TYR A 44 2.84 9.79 -8.95
N ARG A 45 2.88 9.03 -7.85
CA ARG A 45 1.68 8.87 -7.00
C ARG A 45 1.25 10.20 -6.39
N ARG A 46 2.23 11.05 -6.03
CA ARG A 46 2.00 12.37 -5.45
C ARG A 46 1.24 13.29 -6.41
N ASP A 47 1.57 13.25 -7.70
CA ASP A 47 0.86 14.03 -8.72
C ASP A 47 -0.63 13.67 -8.77
N TYR A 48 -0.96 12.38 -8.72
CA TYR A 48 -2.34 11.92 -8.69
C TYR A 48 -3.03 12.28 -7.38
N GLU A 49 -2.37 12.14 -6.23
CA GLU A 49 -2.90 12.57 -4.93
C GLU A 49 -3.28 14.05 -4.94
N VAL A 50 -2.42 14.92 -5.46
CA VAL A 50 -2.70 16.36 -5.60
C VAL A 50 -3.93 16.59 -6.48
N ARG A 51 -4.02 15.92 -7.64
CA ARG A 51 -5.18 16.04 -8.55
C ARG A 51 -6.47 15.54 -7.90
N PHE A 52 -6.39 14.43 -7.18
CA PHE A 52 -7.53 13.85 -6.47
C PHE A 52 -8.03 14.76 -5.35
N ASN A 53 -7.12 15.31 -4.54
CA ASN A 53 -7.46 16.27 -3.48
C ASN A 53 -8.09 17.55 -4.06
N ASN A 54 -7.55 18.03 -5.19
CA ASN A 54 -8.15 19.15 -5.91
C ASN A 54 -9.56 18.84 -6.41
N ASN A 55 -9.80 17.62 -6.90
CA ASN A 55 -11.12 17.17 -7.31
C ASN A 55 -12.08 17.06 -6.12
N ASP A 56 -11.66 16.52 -4.97
CA ASP A 56 -12.52 16.42 -3.79
C ASP A 56 -12.95 17.79 -3.27
N ARG A 57 -12.02 18.76 -3.26
CA ARG A 57 -12.34 20.14 -2.89
C ARG A 57 -13.42 20.71 -3.79
N ARG A 58 -13.26 20.56 -5.11
CA ARG A 58 -14.24 21.03 -6.11
C ARG A 58 -15.57 20.27 -6.03
N ILE A 59 -15.55 18.98 -5.72
CA ILE A 59 -16.76 18.18 -5.47
C ILE A 59 -17.49 18.75 -4.26
N SER A 60 -16.78 19.02 -3.17
CA SER A 60 -17.33 19.56 -1.93
C SER A 60 -17.99 20.92 -2.15
N GLU A 61 -17.32 21.82 -2.88
CA GLU A 61 -17.88 23.12 -3.30
C GLU A 61 -19.17 22.99 -4.12
N LEU A 62 -19.32 21.90 -4.89
CA LEU A 62 -20.47 21.66 -5.77
C LEU A 62 -21.56 20.80 -5.12
N ARG A 63 -21.35 20.22 -3.94
CA ARG A 63 -22.33 19.34 -3.28
C ARG A 63 -23.64 20.03 -2.95
N GLU A 64 -23.58 21.33 -2.66
CA GLU A 64 -24.75 22.18 -2.35
C GLU A 64 -25.37 22.80 -3.62
N SER A 65 -24.79 22.54 -4.80
CA SER A 65 -25.34 23.04 -6.06
C SER A 65 -26.59 22.27 -6.50
N GLN A 66 -27.37 22.87 -7.39
CA GLN A 66 -28.51 22.23 -8.06
C GLN A 66 -28.12 21.02 -8.95
N HIS A 67 -26.83 20.67 -9.03
CA HIS A 67 -26.30 19.56 -9.79
C HIS A 67 -25.90 18.37 -8.92
N ARG A 68 -26.47 18.25 -7.71
CA ARG A 68 -26.14 17.22 -6.71
C ARG A 68 -26.00 15.81 -7.30
N ASP A 69 -26.95 15.35 -8.10
CA ASP A 69 -26.89 13.99 -8.68
C ASP A 69 -25.68 13.79 -9.59
N LYS A 70 -25.33 14.80 -10.39
CA LYS A 70 -24.14 14.78 -11.25
C LYS A 70 -22.87 14.82 -10.41
N VAL A 71 -22.88 15.56 -9.31
CA VAL A 71 -21.75 15.66 -8.38
C VAL A 71 -21.51 14.33 -7.68
N VAL A 72 -22.57 13.63 -7.26
CA VAL A 72 -22.46 12.28 -6.67
C VAL A 72 -21.82 11.29 -7.64
N VAL A 73 -22.24 11.29 -8.91
CA VAL A 73 -21.62 10.43 -9.94
C VAL A 73 -20.13 10.73 -10.11
N ILE A 74 -19.76 12.02 -10.10
CA ILE A 74 -18.36 12.45 -10.22
C ILE A 74 -17.56 12.04 -8.98
N GLU A 75 -18.15 12.15 -7.79
CA GLU A 75 -17.54 11.73 -6.53
C GLU A 75 -17.21 10.24 -6.53
N VAL A 76 -18.18 9.42 -6.93
CA VAL A 76 -17.98 7.96 -7.08
C VAL A 76 -16.85 7.66 -8.07
N ARG A 77 -16.79 8.36 -9.20
CA ARG A 77 -15.70 8.19 -10.19
C ARG A 77 -14.35 8.59 -9.62
N ASN A 78 -14.26 9.71 -8.90
CA ASN A 78 -13.01 10.17 -8.27
C ASN A 78 -12.55 9.17 -7.20
N SER A 79 -13.48 8.65 -6.39
CA SER A 79 -13.20 7.64 -5.37
C SER A 79 -12.73 6.31 -5.96
N ASN A 80 -13.38 5.85 -7.05
CA ASN A 80 -12.97 4.65 -7.76
C ASN A 80 -11.56 4.78 -8.35
N ALA A 81 -11.24 5.93 -8.96
CA ALA A 81 -9.91 6.20 -9.50
C ALA A 81 -8.83 6.20 -8.40
N LYS A 82 -9.11 6.83 -7.24
CA LYS A 82 -8.23 6.74 -6.06
C LYS A 82 -8.00 5.30 -5.61
N ARG A 83 -9.08 4.50 -5.54
CA ARG A 83 -9.00 3.10 -5.15
C ARG A 83 -8.10 2.31 -6.13
N ARG A 84 -8.29 2.50 -7.43
CA ARG A 84 -7.44 1.90 -8.47
C ARG A 84 -5.96 2.28 -8.31
N LEU A 85 -5.64 3.53 -7.96
CA LEU A 85 -4.27 3.96 -7.69
C LEU A 85 -3.66 3.22 -6.48
N ASN A 86 -4.44 3.06 -5.42
CA ASN A 86 -3.99 2.38 -4.21
C ASN A 86 -3.83 0.87 -4.44
N GLU A 87 -4.70 0.27 -5.24
CA GLU A 87 -4.69 -1.16 -5.58
C GLU A 87 -3.64 -1.53 -6.64
N PHE A 88 -3.10 -0.56 -7.37
CA PHE A 88 -2.07 -0.83 -8.37
C PHE A 88 -0.79 -1.36 -7.73
N LYS A 89 -0.42 -2.58 -8.13
CA LYS A 89 0.78 -3.33 -7.67
C LYS A 89 1.70 -3.71 -8.82
N GLY A 90 1.61 -3.06 -9.98
CA GLY A 90 2.48 -3.38 -11.12
C GLY A 90 3.95 -3.24 -10.75
N GLU A 91 4.74 -4.21 -11.19
CA GLU A 91 6.15 -4.36 -10.80
C GLU A 91 7.08 -3.86 -11.91
N SER A 92 6.55 -3.69 -13.12
CA SER A 92 7.29 -3.22 -14.28
C SER A 92 6.92 -1.79 -14.72
N LYS A 93 7.88 -1.14 -15.39
CA LYS A 93 7.66 0.18 -16.02
C LYS A 93 6.54 0.13 -17.06
N GLN A 94 6.46 -0.95 -17.85
CA GLN A 94 5.47 -1.08 -18.91
C GLN A 94 4.03 -1.18 -18.34
N GLU A 95 3.85 -1.96 -17.27
CA GLU A 95 2.56 -2.02 -16.55
C GLU A 95 2.19 -0.66 -15.96
N TRP A 96 3.17 0.06 -15.42
CA TRP A 96 2.94 1.41 -14.92
C TRP A 96 2.53 2.37 -16.03
N ASP A 97 3.22 2.36 -17.18
CA ASP A 97 2.91 3.26 -18.29
C ASP A 97 1.51 2.99 -18.87
N ALA A 98 1.12 1.72 -18.98
CA ALA A 98 -0.24 1.32 -19.38
C ALA A 98 -1.29 1.78 -18.36
N PHE A 99 -1.06 1.50 -17.07
CA PHE A 99 -1.94 1.93 -16.00
C PHE A 99 -2.09 3.45 -15.94
N LYS A 100 -0.98 4.17 -16.06
CA LYS A 100 -0.93 5.64 -16.06
C LYS A 100 -1.77 6.20 -17.20
N HIS A 101 -1.67 5.60 -18.39
CA HIS A 101 -2.45 6.03 -19.54
C HIS A 101 -3.96 5.98 -19.26
N GLU A 102 -4.45 4.87 -18.73
CA GLU A 102 -5.86 4.72 -18.36
C GLU A 102 -6.26 5.65 -17.21
N MET A 103 -5.44 5.71 -16.16
CA MET A 103 -5.68 6.56 -15.00
C MET A 103 -5.79 8.03 -15.41
N ASP A 104 -4.93 8.49 -16.31
CA ASP A 104 -4.97 9.85 -16.82
C ASP A 104 -6.27 10.17 -17.56
N GLN A 105 -6.82 9.22 -18.31
CA GLN A 105 -8.11 9.39 -18.97
C GLN A 105 -9.24 9.53 -17.93
N ASP A 106 -9.27 8.68 -16.92
CA ASP A 106 -10.26 8.71 -15.84
C ASP A 106 -10.22 10.03 -15.07
N VAL A 107 -9.03 10.45 -14.62
CA VAL A 107 -8.88 11.69 -13.88
C VAL A 107 -9.23 12.91 -14.75
N LYS A 108 -8.83 12.93 -16.03
CA LYS A 108 -9.21 14.00 -16.96
C LYS A 108 -10.72 14.05 -17.18
N ALA A 109 -11.39 12.91 -17.26
CA ALA A 109 -12.84 12.85 -17.40
C ALA A 109 -13.57 13.44 -16.18
N VAL A 110 -13.09 13.14 -14.98
CA VAL A 110 -13.55 13.74 -13.71
C VAL A 110 -13.33 15.25 -13.72
N GLU A 111 -12.12 15.72 -14.02
CA GLU A 111 -11.75 17.14 -14.06
C GLU A 111 -12.60 17.94 -15.06
N LYS A 112 -12.84 17.37 -16.25
CA LYS A 112 -13.69 17.95 -17.30
C LYS A 112 -15.15 18.04 -16.86
N SER A 113 -15.66 17.01 -16.20
CA SER A 113 -17.03 16.98 -15.67
C SER A 113 -17.22 18.07 -14.60
N LEU A 114 -16.28 18.18 -13.66
CA LEU A 114 -16.26 19.25 -12.65
C LEU A 114 -16.17 20.64 -13.29
N LYS A 115 -15.35 20.79 -14.34
CA LYS A 115 -15.20 22.08 -15.03
C LYS A 115 -16.50 22.50 -15.72
N LYS A 116 -17.22 21.54 -16.33
CA LYS A 116 -18.51 21.78 -16.98
C LYS A 116 -19.56 22.23 -15.96
N ILE A 117 -19.66 21.56 -14.82
CA ILE A 117 -20.61 21.92 -13.75
C ILE A 117 -20.27 23.30 -13.16
N SER A 118 -19.00 23.54 -12.82
CA SER A 118 -18.56 24.82 -12.25
C SER A 118 -18.82 26.01 -13.19
N LYS A 119 -18.62 25.84 -14.51
CA LYS A 119 -18.96 26.88 -15.50
C LYS A 119 -20.47 27.18 -15.55
N ASN A 120 -21.32 26.17 -15.39
CA ASN A 120 -22.77 26.36 -15.37
C ASN A 120 -23.23 27.02 -14.07
N HIS A 121 -22.54 26.74 -12.95
CA HIS A 121 -22.80 27.38 -11.67
C HIS A 121 -22.48 28.88 -11.68
N LYS A 122 -21.34 29.30 -12.25
CA LYS A 122 -20.92 30.72 -12.27
C LYS A 122 -21.71 31.62 -13.23
N LYS A 123 -22.52 31.06 -14.13
CA LYS A 123 -23.32 31.83 -15.11
C LYS A 123 -24.72 32.21 -14.58
N ARG A 124 -25.06 31.75 -13.39
CA ARG A 124 -26.25 32.14 -12.64
C ARG A 124 -25.82 32.99 -11.46
#